data_AF-A0AAU0PVW6-F1
#
_entry.id   AF-A0AAU0PVW6-F1
#
_cell.length_a   1.000
_cell.length_b   1.000
_cell.length_c   1.000
_cell.angle_alpha   90.00
_cell.angle_beta   90.00
_cell.angle_gamma   90.00
#
_symmetry.space_group_name_H-M   'P 1'
#
loop_
_entity.id
_entity.type
_entity.pdbx_description
1 polymer ?
#
loop_
_entity_poly.entity_id
_entity_poly.type
_entity_poly.pdbx_seq_one_letter_code
_entity_poly.pdbx_strand_id
1 'polypeptide(L)' 'MSEKNEKRLKAVKTIYGEEAYHKGEKITYGTTVYVAWWILGYNTIEELEAKYTDEQILEMHDERYRAEGIKIS' A
#
# COMPACT_ATOMS: atom_id res chain seq x y z
N MET A 1 15.69 -3.07 5.33
CA MET A 1 14.86 -2.64 4.18
C MET A 1 15.73 -1.89 3.17
N SER A 2 15.50 -2.00 1.86
CA SER A 2 16.23 -1.22 0.85
C SER A 2 15.59 0.16 0.64
N GLU A 3 16.37 1.15 0.17
CA GLU A 3 15.86 2.50 -0.12
C GLU A 3 14.65 2.49 -1.07
N LYS A 4 14.63 1.54 -2.02
CA LYS A 4 13.49 1.30 -2.90
C LYS A 4 12.25 0.93 -2.08
N ASN A 5 12.34 -0.08 -1.22
CA ASN A 5 11.20 -0.55 -0.43
C ASN A 5 10.69 0.50 0.56
N GLU A 6 11.57 1.32 1.15
CA GLU A 6 11.16 2.42 2.03
C GLU A 6 10.30 3.46 1.29
N LYS A 7 10.68 3.81 0.05
CA LYS A 7 9.90 4.73 -0.79
C LYS A 7 8.54 4.13 -1.17
N ARG A 8 8.51 2.84 -1.54
CA ARG A 8 7.28 2.11 -1.87
C ARG A 8 6.33 2.11 -0.68
N LEU A 9 6.83 1.73 0.48
CA LEU A 9 6.05 1.69 1.71
C LEU A 9 5.47 3.06 2.05
N LYS A 10 6.27 4.13 1.95
CA LYS A 10 5.78 5.49 2.20
C LYS A 10 4.63 5.89 1.26
N ALA A 11 4.69 5.48 0.00
CA ALA A 11 3.61 5.67 -0.96
C ALA A 11 2.35 4.92 -0.57
N VAL A 12 2.50 3.63 -0.28
CA VAL A 12 1.44 2.70 0.13
C VAL A 12 0.72 3.20 1.38
N LYS A 13 1.46 3.70 2.39
CA LYS A 13 0.91 4.28 3.62
C LYS A 13 0.13 5.57 3.39
N THR A 14 0.51 6.37 2.40
CA THR A 14 -0.15 7.66 2.08
C THR A 14 -1.54 7.47 1.48
N ILE A 15 -1.75 6.36 0.76
CA ILE A 15 -3.01 6.04 0.06
C ILE A 15 -3.74 4.85 0.71
N TYR A 16 -3.32 4.48 1.92
CA TYR A 16 -3.94 3.39 2.66
C TYR A 16 -5.24 3.85 3.31
N GLY A 17 -6.24 2.97 3.32
CA GLY A 17 -7.41 3.10 4.16
C GLY A 17 -8.71 3.09 3.37
N GLU A 18 -9.81 2.89 4.10
CA GLU A 18 -11.16 2.80 3.52
C GLU A 18 -11.50 4.04 2.68
N GLU A 19 -11.23 5.23 3.23
CA GLU A 19 -11.53 6.50 2.58
C GLU A 19 -10.74 6.68 1.27
N ALA A 20 -9.42 6.49 1.31
CA ALA A 20 -8.56 6.60 0.13
C ALA A 20 -8.96 5.59 -0.94
N TYR A 21 -9.30 4.36 -0.52
CA TYR A 21 -9.76 3.29 -1.41
C TYR A 21 -11.08 3.65 -2.10
N HIS A 22 -12.09 4.10 -1.37
CA HIS A 22 -13.38 4.47 -1.94
C HIS A 22 -13.32 5.71 -2.84
N LYS A 23 -12.40 6.64 -2.55
CA LYS A 23 -12.10 7.79 -3.43
C LYS A 23 -11.26 7.40 -4.65
N GLY A 24 -10.69 6.19 -4.66
CA GLY A 24 -9.81 5.72 -5.73
C GLY A 24 -8.54 6.55 -5.84
N GLU A 25 -7.99 7.00 -4.70
CA GLU A 25 -6.81 7.85 -4.69
C GLU A 25 -5.60 7.15 -5.32
N LYS A 26 -4.71 7.94 -5.90
CA LYS A 26 -3.49 7.45 -6.54
C LYS A 26 -2.36 8.41 -6.26
N ILE A 27 -1.17 7.88 -6.06
CA ILE A 27 0.03 8.69 -5.90
C ILE A 27 1.11 8.20 -6.84
N THR A 28 1.83 9.13 -7.47
CA THR A 28 2.93 8.82 -8.39
C THR A 28 4.25 9.06 -7.67
N TYR A 29 5.10 8.04 -7.60
CA TYR A 29 6.47 8.16 -7.11
C TYR A 29 7.44 7.64 -8.17
N GLY A 30 8.29 8.54 -8.68
CA GLY A 30 9.15 8.26 -9.82
C GLY A 30 8.30 7.94 -11.05
N THR A 31 8.49 6.74 -11.61
CA THR A 31 7.73 6.24 -12.76
C THR A 31 6.58 5.30 -12.36
N THR A 32 6.40 5.04 -11.06
CA THR A 32 5.42 4.09 -10.55
C THR A 32 4.20 4.81 -10.01
N VAL A 33 3.01 4.35 -10.40
CA VAL A 33 1.73 4.80 -9.84
C VAL A 33 1.24 3.78 -8.83
N TYR A 34 0.99 4.23 -7.60
CA TYR A 34 0.37 3.44 -6.54
C TYR A 34 -1.10 3.80 -6.47
N VAL A 35 -1.96 2.80 -6.30
CA VAL A 35 -3.40 2.96 -6.17
C VAL A 35 -3.82 2.69 -4.74
N ALA A 36 -4.82 3.43 -4.27
CA ALA A 36 -5.31 3.27 -2.92
C ALA A 36 -5.77 1.83 -2.68
N TRP A 37 -5.55 1.38 -1.45
CA TRP A 37 -5.81 0.01 -1.05
C TRP A 37 -6.30 -0.03 0.39
N TRP A 38 -7.09 -1.05 0.68
CA TRP A 38 -7.75 -1.21 1.97
C TRP A 38 -7.93 -2.68 2.30
N ILE A 39 -7.57 -3.08 3.51
CA ILE A 39 -7.87 -4.40 4.07
C ILE A 39 -9.11 -4.26 4.94
N LEU A 40 -10.16 -5.03 4.62
CA LEU A 40 -11.43 -5.00 5.34
C LEU A 40 -11.21 -5.14 6.86
N GLY A 41 -11.73 -4.20 7.63
CA GLY A 41 -11.56 -4.15 9.09
C GLY A 41 -10.33 -3.38 9.59
N TYR A 42 -9.58 -2.72 8.69
CA TYR A 42 -8.46 -1.84 9.00
C TYR A 42 -8.60 -0.55 8.19
N ASN A 43 -9.30 0.42 8.73
CA ASN A 43 -9.69 1.64 8.04
C ASN A 43 -8.57 2.68 7.96
N THR A 44 -7.60 2.63 8.87
CA THR A 44 -6.44 3.54 8.87
C THR A 44 -5.11 2.79 8.91
N ILE A 45 -4.03 3.47 8.52
CA ILE A 45 -2.71 2.85 8.47
C ILE A 45 -2.22 2.48 9.88
N GLU A 46 -2.58 3.28 10.89
CA GLU A 46 -2.23 3.05 12.29
C GLU A 46 -2.81 1.74 12.81
N GLU A 47 -4.04 1.37 12.40
CA GLU A 47 -4.65 0.09 12.75
C GLU A 47 -3.90 -1.09 12.14
N LEU A 48 -3.31 -0.89 10.96
CA LEU A 48 -2.50 -1.88 10.27
C LEU A 48 -1.12 -2.01 10.92
N GLU A 49 -0.46 -0.89 11.20
CA GLU A 49 0.85 -0.82 11.87
C GLU A 49 0.82 -1.36 13.31
N ALA A 50 -0.34 -1.32 13.98
CA ALA A 50 -0.52 -1.94 15.29
C ALA A 50 -0.42 -3.47 15.28
N LYS A 51 -0.61 -4.12 14.12
CA LYS A 51 -0.63 -5.58 13.98
C LYS A 51 0.43 -6.16 13.05
N TYR A 52 0.88 -5.37 12.07
CA TYR A 52 1.77 -5.83 11.01
C TYR A 52 3.02 -4.95 10.96
N THR A 53 4.16 -5.58 10.70
CA THR A 53 5.39 -4.84 10.44
C THR A 53 5.33 -4.19 9.06
N ASP A 54 6.14 -3.16 8.87
CA ASP A 54 6.32 -2.48 7.58
C ASP A 54 6.61 -3.44 6.41
N GLU A 55 7.40 -4.49 6.65
CA GLU A 55 7.71 -5.50 5.64
C GLU A 55 6.48 -6.36 5.29
N GLN A 56 5.68 -6.75 6.29
CA GLN A 56 4.44 -7.48 6.08
C GLN A 56 3.39 -6.64 5.36
N ILE A 57 3.28 -5.35 5.70
CA ILE A 57 2.37 -4.41 5.03
C ILE A 57 2.72 -4.32 3.54
N LEU A 58 4.00 -4.18 3.22
CA LEU A 58 4.46 -4.14 1.84
C LEU A 58 4.22 -5.46 1.12
N GLU A 59 4.44 -6.60 1.77
CA GLU A 59 4.19 -7.93 1.20
C GLU A 59 2.71 -8.14 0.89
N MET A 60 1.80 -7.81 1.83
CA MET A 60 0.35 -7.91 1.63
C MET A 60 -0.14 -7.04 0.46
N HIS A 61 0.40 -5.81 0.34
CA HIS A 61 0.13 -4.95 -0.80
C HIS A 61 0.57 -5.60 -2.12
N ASP A 62 1.75 -6.20 -2.13
CA ASP A 62 2.33 -6.84 -3.32
C ASP A 62 1.61 -8.13 -3.71
N GLU A 63 1.13 -8.90 -2.75
CA GLU A 63 0.24 -10.05 -2.99
C GLU A 63 -1.08 -9.62 -3.62
N ARG A 64 -1.70 -8.55 -3.10
CA ARG A 64 -2.93 -7.99 -3.69
C ARG A 64 -2.71 -7.56 -5.13
N TYR A 65 -1.66 -6.81 -5.40
CA TYR A 65 -1.33 -6.38 -6.77
C TYR A 65 -1.11 -7.57 -7.70
N ARG A 66 -0.42 -8.63 -7.22
CA ARG A 66 -0.25 -9.88 -7.98
C ARG A 66 -1.58 -10.56 -8.25
N ALA A 67 -2.49 -10.62 -7.28
CA ALA A 67 -3.83 -11.20 -7.45
C ALA A 67 -4.67 -10.43 -8.48
N GLU A 68 -4.53 -9.10 -8.54
CA GLU A 68 -5.17 -8.24 -9.53
C GLU A 68 -4.46 -8.23 -10.90
N GLY A 69 -3.39 -9.01 -11.07
CA GLY A 69 -2.59 -9.06 -12.31
C GLY A 69 -1.76 -7.80 -12.57
N ILE A 70 -1.58 -6.93 -11.57
CA ILE A 70 -0.81 -5.70 -11.67
C ILE A 70 0.68 -6.03 -11.47
N LYS A 71 1.50 -5.73 -12.48
CA LYS A 71 2.95 -5.90 -12.40
C LYS A 71 3.58 -4.80 -11.57
N ILE A 72 4.46 -5.19 -10.64
CA ILE A 72 5.21 -4.29 -9.79
C ILE A 72 6.68 -4.41 -10.18
N SER A 73 7.29 -3.30 -10.62
CA SER A 73 8.68 -3.24 -11.12
C SER A 73 9.70 -2.98 -10.03
#